data_AF-A0A266NDF5-F1
#
_entry.id   AF-A0A266NDF5-F1
#
_cell.length_a   1.000
_cell.length_b   1.000
_cell.length_c   1.000
_cell.angle_alpha   90.00
_cell.angle_beta   90.00
_cell.angle_gamma   90.00
#
_symmetry.space_group_name_H-M   'P 1'
#
loop_
_entity.id
_entity.type
_entity.pdbx_description
1 polymer ?
#
loop_
_entity_poly.entity_id
_entity_poly.type
_entity_poly.pdbx_seq_one_letter_code
_entity_poly.pdbx_strand_id
1 'polypeptide(L)'
;MALSQKQRDERTSLRRSKAQEEELRLRVRPGTRQALADLMEWSGITEQGEAMTLMIHHLHAMGAAKCQPLLNPPRHEIEISQNVAREFRNKSLLAIQKDPGDEIIEPA
;
A
#
# COMPACT_ATOMS: atom_id res chain seq x y z
N MET A 1 36.88 -3.84 -34.67
CA MET A 1 36.70 -4.68 -33.46
C MET A 1 35.32 -4.42 -32.89
N ALA A 2 34.55 -5.45 -32.56
CA ALA A 2 33.28 -5.26 -31.88
C ALA A 2 33.53 -4.71 -30.47
N LEU A 3 32.78 -3.68 -30.06
CA LEU A 3 32.84 -3.13 -28.70
C LEU A 3 32.63 -4.25 -27.67
N SER A 4 33.45 -4.28 -26.62
CA SER A 4 33.28 -5.22 -25.52
C SER A 4 31.98 -4.91 -24.76
N GLN A 5 31.41 -5.90 -24.08
CA GLN A 5 30.18 -5.74 -23.31
C GLN A 5 30.29 -4.59 -22.29
N LYS A 6 31.43 -4.51 -21.58
CA LYS A 6 31.73 -3.47 -20.60
C LYS A 6 31.70 -2.05 -21.21
N GLN A 7 32.27 -1.87 -22.40
CA GLN A 7 32.26 -0.57 -23.10
C GLN A 7 30.86 -0.15 -23.56
N ARG A 8 29.97 -1.12 -23.87
CA ARG A 8 28.57 -0.86 -24.22
C ARG A 8 27.77 -0.44 -23.00
N ASP A 9 27.99 -1.12 -21.87
CA ASP A 9 27.31 -0.82 -20.61
C ASP A 9 27.72 0.58 -20.10
N GLU A 10 29.01 0.92 -20.15
CA GLU A 10 29.52 2.26 -19.81
C GLU A 10 28.95 3.35 -20.73
N ARG A 11 28.84 3.10 -22.04
CA ARG A 11 28.24 4.06 -22.98
C ARG A 11 26.74 4.27 -22.69
N THR A 12 26.05 3.22 -22.26
CA THR A 12 24.63 3.28 -21.92
C THR A 12 24.42 4.01 -20.59
N SER A 13 25.22 3.72 -19.56
CA SER A 13 25.15 4.43 -18.28
C SER A 13 25.44 5.92 -18.42
N LEU A 14 26.43 6.30 -19.24
CA LEU A 14 26.74 7.70 -19.57
C LEU A 14 25.56 8.41 -20.25
N ARG A 15 24.82 7.73 -21.13
CA ARG A 15 23.64 8.31 -21.79
C ARG A 15 22.51 8.55 -20.78
N ARG A 16 22.24 7.58 -19.91
CA ARG A 16 21.22 7.69 -18.87
C ARG A 16 21.53 8.82 -17.88
N SER A 17 22.79 8.90 -17.43
CA SER A 17 23.25 9.98 -16.54
C SER A 17 23.10 11.36 -17.19
N LYS A 18 23.44 11.49 -18.49
CA LYS A 18 23.25 12.76 -19.22
C LYS A 18 21.78 13.16 -19.36
N ALA A 19 20.89 12.19 -19.51
CA ALA A 19 19.45 12.41 -19.57
C ALA A 19 18.80 12.61 -18.19
N GLN A 20 19.60 12.56 -17.11
CA GLN A 20 19.12 12.57 -15.72
C GLN A 20 18.05 11.48 -15.46
N GLU A 21 18.15 10.36 -16.19
CA GLU A 21 17.27 9.23 -16.02
C GLU A 21 17.61 8.52 -14.70
N GLU A 22 16.62 8.41 -13.83
CA GLU A 22 16.69 7.63 -12.60
C GLU A 22 15.96 6.30 -12.76
N GLU A 23 16.59 5.21 -12.30
CA GLU A 23 16.00 3.87 -12.38
C GLU A 23 15.06 3.63 -11.20
N LEU A 24 13.75 3.65 -11.45
CA LEU A 24 12.73 3.28 -10.47
C LEU A 24 12.50 1.76 -10.46
N ARG A 25 13.06 1.05 -9.46
CA ARG A 25 12.85 -0.39 -9.28
C ARG A 25 11.73 -0.68 -8.28
N LEU A 26 10.64 -1.27 -8.76
CA LEU A 26 9.49 -1.64 -7.93
C LEU A 26 9.25 -3.16 -7.96
N ARG A 27 9.34 -3.82 -6.81
CA ARG A 27 8.90 -5.22 -6.63
C ARG A 27 7.49 -5.22 -6.07
N VAL A 28 6.56 -5.82 -6.82
CA VAL A 28 5.13 -5.82 -6.48
C VAL A 28 4.61 -7.21 -6.10
N ARG A 29 3.63 -7.25 -5.19
CA ARG A 29 2.84 -8.45 -4.89
C ARG A 29 1.75 -8.67 -5.95
N PRO A 30 1.15 -9.87 -6.05
CA PRO A 30 0.14 -10.18 -7.07
C PRO A 30 -1.04 -9.20 -7.10
N GLY A 31 -1.54 -8.75 -5.94
CA GLY A 31 -2.66 -7.80 -5.88
C GLY A 31 -2.34 -6.45 -6.54
N THR A 32 -1.16 -5.88 -6.28
CA THR A 32 -0.72 -4.64 -6.93
C THR A 32 -0.50 -4.85 -8.43
N ARG A 33 0.01 -6.02 -8.84
CA ARG A 33 0.17 -6.36 -10.26
C ARG A 33 -1.19 -6.44 -10.97
N GLN A 34 -2.19 -7.04 -10.34
CA GLN A 34 -3.54 -7.11 -10.91
C GLN A 34 -4.16 -5.72 -11.05
N ALA A 35 -4.07 -4.89 -10.00
CA ALA A 35 -4.57 -3.52 -10.07
C ALA A 35 -3.93 -2.70 -11.21
N LEU A 36 -2.62 -2.88 -11.45
CA LEU A 36 -1.95 -2.28 -12.59
C LEU A 36 -2.50 -2.80 -13.93
N ALA A 37 -2.75 -4.10 -14.04
CA ALA A 37 -3.31 -4.71 -15.26
C ALA A 37 -4.73 -4.18 -15.55
N ASP A 38 -5.57 -4.05 -14.53
CA ASP A 38 -6.93 -3.51 -14.69
C ASP A 38 -6.89 -2.05 -15.15
N LEU A 39 -6.02 -1.23 -14.55
CA LEU A 39 -5.83 0.18 -14.96
C LEU A 39 -5.35 0.30 -16.41
N MET A 40 -4.44 -0.57 -16.82
CA MET A 40 -3.96 -0.66 -18.20
C MET A 40 -5.09 -1.03 -19.16
N GLU A 41 -5.91 -2.04 -18.81
CA GLU A 41 -7.05 -2.45 -19.61
C GLU A 41 -8.09 -1.32 -19.77
N TRP A 42 -8.45 -0.63 -18.68
CA TRP A 42 -9.42 0.46 -18.73
C TRP A 42 -8.96 1.67 -19.55
N SER A 43 -7.65 1.89 -19.63
CA SER A 43 -7.04 3.00 -20.37
C SER A 43 -6.57 2.61 -21.77
N GLY A 44 -6.63 1.33 -22.14
CA GLY A 44 -6.10 0.82 -23.40
C GLY A 44 -4.56 0.87 -23.50
N ILE A 45 -3.86 1.01 -22.37
CA ILE A 45 -2.39 1.09 -22.34
C ILE A 45 -1.82 -0.33 -22.27
N THR A 46 -0.84 -0.63 -23.14
CA THR A 46 -0.24 -1.97 -23.22
C THR A 46 1.12 -2.06 -22.51
N GLU A 47 1.77 -0.93 -22.26
CA GLU A 47 3.11 -0.84 -21.67
C GLU A 47 3.03 -0.38 -20.21
N GLN A 48 3.64 -1.14 -19.30
CA GLN A 48 3.56 -0.87 -17.86
C GLN A 48 4.27 0.44 -17.47
N GLY A 49 5.41 0.74 -18.10
CA GLY A 49 6.18 1.96 -17.86
C GLY A 49 5.35 3.20 -18.22
N GLU A 50 4.77 3.22 -19.42
CA GLU A 50 3.86 4.26 -19.88
C GLU A 50 2.67 4.45 -18.93
N ALA A 51 2.01 3.37 -18.53
CA ALA A 51 0.90 3.45 -17.58
C ALA A 51 1.35 4.10 -16.26
N MET A 52 2.49 3.69 -15.72
CA MET A 52 3.04 4.27 -14.48
C MET A 52 3.42 5.74 -14.63
N THR A 53 4.09 6.11 -15.71
CA THR A 53 4.49 7.51 -15.99
C THR A 53 3.26 8.40 -16.14
N LEU A 54 2.24 7.96 -16.89
CA LEU A 54 0.99 8.72 -17.05
C LEU A 54 0.23 8.86 -15.74
N MET A 55 0.16 7.80 -14.92
CA MET A 55 -0.45 7.88 -13.60
C MET A 55 0.23 8.93 -12.71
N ILE A 56 1.56 8.97 -12.67
CA ILE A 56 2.31 9.98 -11.89
C ILE A 56 1.99 11.39 -12.39
N HIS A 57 2.01 11.61 -13.71
CA HIS A 57 1.75 12.93 -14.29
C HIS A 57 0.31 13.39 -14.10
N HIS A 58 -0.67 12.52 -14.32
CA HIS A 58 -2.08 12.84 -14.12
C HIS A 58 -2.37 13.10 -12.64
N LEU A 59 -1.80 12.29 -11.74
CA LEU A 59 -1.93 12.48 -10.30
C LEU A 59 -1.37 13.85 -9.87
N HIS A 60 -0.20 14.23 -10.38
CA HIS A 60 0.40 15.53 -10.13
C HIS A 60 -0.44 16.69 -10.72
N ALA A 61 -0.98 16.53 -11.93
CA ALA A 61 -1.78 17.55 -12.60
C ALA A 61 -3.09 17.88 -11.86
N MET A 62 -3.63 16.96 -11.05
CA MET A 62 -4.80 17.24 -10.20
C MET A 62 -4.50 18.23 -9.06
N GLY A 63 -3.23 18.45 -8.71
CA GLY A 63 -2.81 19.31 -7.61
C GLY A 63 -2.94 18.65 -6.23
N ALA A 64 -2.20 19.19 -5.26
CA ALA A 64 -2.00 18.57 -3.94
C ALA A 64 -3.32 18.23 -3.21
N ALA A 65 -4.27 19.17 -3.18
CA ALA A 65 -5.53 18.99 -2.44
C ALA A 65 -6.37 17.80 -2.95
N LYS A 66 -6.40 17.59 -4.27
CA LYS A 66 -7.17 16.49 -4.90
C LYS A 66 -6.40 15.17 -4.87
N CYS A 67 -5.07 15.23 -4.90
CA CYS A 67 -4.19 14.06 -4.85
C CYS A 67 -4.12 13.44 -3.43
N GLN A 68 -4.10 14.27 -2.38
CA GLN A 68 -3.94 13.84 -0.99
C GLN A 68 -4.85 12.66 -0.56
N PRO A 69 -6.17 12.66 -0.83
CA PRO A 69 -7.04 11.55 -0.44
C PRO A 69 -6.78 10.25 -1.22
N LEU A 70 -6.19 10.31 -2.41
CA LEU A 70 -5.85 9.10 -3.20
C LEU A 70 -4.59 8.41 -2.69
N LEU A 71 -3.65 9.19 -2.12
CA LEU A 71 -2.42 8.68 -1.53
C LEU A 71 -2.60 8.27 -0.06
N ASN A 72 -3.61 8.80 0.62
CA ASN A 72 -3.98 8.46 1.98
C ASN A 72 -5.35 7.77 1.99
N PRO A 73 -5.41 6.45 1.69
CA PRO A 73 -6.67 5.73 1.78
C PRO A 73 -7.26 5.92 3.19
N PRO A 74 -8.57 6.14 3.31
CA PRO A 74 -9.20 6.35 4.61
C PRO A 74 -8.93 5.12 5.48
N ARG A 75 -8.25 5.35 6.60
CA ARG A 75 -8.17 4.33 7.63
C ARG A 75 -9.57 4.19 8.21
N HIS A 76 -10.09 2.96 8.24
CA HIS A 76 -11.30 2.68 8.99
C HIS A 76 -10.94 2.82 10.46
N GLU A 77 -11.25 3.97 11.04
CA GLU A 77 -11.13 4.19 12.47
C GLU A 77 -12.29 3.43 13.14
N ILE A 78 -11.96 2.38 13.89
CA ILE A 78 -12.96 1.60 14.63
C ILE A 78 -13.24 2.35 15.93
N GLU A 79 -14.18 3.28 15.89
CA GLU A 79 -14.67 3.93 17.10
C GLU A 79 -15.79 3.08 17.73
N ILE A 80 -15.57 2.59 18.94
CA ILE A 80 -16.60 1.85 19.69
C ILE A 80 -17.66 2.86 20.15
N SER A 81 -18.89 2.75 19.65
CA SER A 81 -19.98 3.60 20.11
C SER A 81 -20.21 3.47 21.62
N GLN A 82 -20.64 4.55 22.28
CA GLN A 82 -20.92 4.52 23.73
C GLN A 82 -21.94 3.45 24.12
N ASN A 83 -22.90 3.15 23.24
CA ASN A 83 -23.89 2.11 23.50
C ASN A 83 -23.23 0.73 23.57
N VAL A 84 -22.35 0.41 22.61
CA VAL A 84 -21.59 -0.86 22.60
C VAL A 84 -20.64 -0.92 23.81
N ALA A 85 -19.97 0.17 24.15
CA ALA A 85 -19.08 0.23 25.32
C ALA A 85 -19.86 0.00 26.63
N ARG A 86 -21.05 0.59 26.77
CA ARG A 86 -21.93 0.39 27.93
C ARG A 86 -22.46 -1.03 28.01
N GLU A 87 -22.90 -1.60 26.88
CA GLU A 87 -23.39 -2.96 26.83
C GLU A 87 -22.29 -3.97 27.18
N PHE A 88 -21.08 -3.78 26.63
CA PHE A 88 -19.91 -4.57 26.97
C PHE A 88 -19.62 -4.50 28.47
N ARG A 89 -19.55 -3.29 29.05
CA ARG A 89 -19.35 -3.10 30.50
C ARG A 89 -20.38 -3.84 31.35
N ASN A 90 -21.67 -3.71 31.01
CA ASN A 90 -22.75 -4.33 31.77
C ASN A 90 -22.67 -5.87 31.71
N LYS A 91 -22.41 -6.43 30.52
CA LYS A 91 -22.25 -7.88 30.34
C LYS A 91 -21.01 -8.41 31.06
N SER A 92 -19.89 -7.67 31.03
CA SER A 92 -18.69 -8.04 31.78
C SER A 92 -18.94 -8.09 33.30
N LEU A 93 -19.67 -7.11 33.85
CA LEU A 93 -20.03 -7.11 35.27
C LEU A 93 -20.94 -8.28 35.64
N LEU A 94 -21.92 -8.62 34.79
CA LEU A 94 -22.78 -9.79 34.99
C LEU A 94 -22.01 -11.11 34.93
N ALA A 95 -21.01 -11.21 34.04
CA ALA A 95 -20.16 -12.39 33.95
C ALA A 95 -19.31 -12.56 35.21
N ILE A 96 -18.68 -11.49 35.70
CA ILE A 96 -17.90 -11.49 36.95
C ILE A 96 -18.76 -11.87 38.16
N GLN A 97 -20.03 -11.45 38.20
CA GLN A 97 -20.94 -11.82 39.28
C GLN A 97 -21.38 -13.28 39.21
N LYS A 98 -21.51 -13.85 38.00
CA LYS A 98 -21.93 -15.25 37.81
C LYS A 98 -20.82 -16.24 38.16
N ASP A 99 -19.57 -15.85 37.98
CA ASP A 99 -18.42 -16.68 38.31
C ASP A 99 -17.38 -15.85 39.10
N PRO A 100 -17.58 -15.70 40.42
CA PRO A 100 -16.83 -14.76 41.23
C PRO A 100 -15.42 -15.23 41.61
N GLY A 101 -14.96 -16.40 41.18
CA GLY A 101 -13.61 -16.85 41.51
C GLY A 101 -13.13 -18.04 40.68
N ASP A 102 -11.90 -17.92 40.15
CA ASP A 102 -11.12 -19.07 39.75
C ASP A 102 -11.08 -20.08 40.90
N GLU A 103 -11.31 -21.36 40.60
CA GLU A 103 -11.09 -22.44 41.55
C GLU A 103 -9.62 -22.41 42.00
N ILE A 104 -9.37 -22.06 43.26
CA ILE A 104 -8.04 -22.19 43.86
C ILE A 104 -7.81 -23.69 44.06
N ILE A 105 -7.14 -24.34 43.11
CA ILE A 105 -6.68 -25.71 43.26
C ILE A 105 -5.42 -25.68 44.14
N GLU A 106 -5.57 -26.02 45.43
CA GLU A 106 -4.42 -26.19 46.31
C GLU A 106 -3.59 -27.42 45.86
N PRO A 107 -2.25 -27.33 45.87
CA PRO A 107 -1.40 -28.43 45.43
C PRO A 107 -1.52 -29.62 46.39
N ALA A 108 -1.59 -30.82 45.80
CA ALA A 108 -1.67 -32.11 46.50
C ALA A 108 -0.39 -32.49 47.25
#